data_AF-A0AAV5TSM3-F1
#
_entry.id   AF-A0AAV5TSM3-F1
#
_cell.length_a   1.000
_cell.length_b   1.000
_cell.length_c   1.000
_cell.angle_alpha   90.00
_cell.angle_beta   90.00
_cell.angle_gamma   90.00
#
_symmetry.space_group_name_H-M   'P 1'
#
loop_
_entity.id
_entity.type
_entity.pdbx_description
1 polymer ?
#
loop_
_entity_poly.entity_id
_entity_poly.type
_entity_poly.pdbx_seq_one_letter_code
_entity_poly.pdbx_strand_id
1 'polypeptide(L)' 'KSHNIALLGPKGDEEEPFEWDSFLKKTNYIPAPRHFFDQATSSNVSFKAGMRLEAIDQNQKDILCPATVKAVKGRL' A
#
# COMPACT_ATOMS: atom_id res chain seq x y z
N LYS A 1 -2.47 8.20 -5.13
CA LYS A 1 -1.71 9.37 -4.61
C LYS A 1 -2.08 9.81 -3.19
N SER A 2 -3.29 9.59 -2.69
CA SER A 2 -3.78 10.12 -1.39
C SER A 2 -2.90 9.82 -0.16
N HIS A 3 -2.13 8.74 -0.16
CA HIS A 3 -1.28 8.35 0.98
C HIS A 3 0.23 8.59 0.75
N ASN A 4 0.61 9.21 -0.38
CA ASN A 4 2.00 9.44 -0.79
C ASN A 4 2.83 8.13 -0.84
N ILE A 5 2.25 7.10 -1.45
CA ILE A 5 2.91 5.82 -1.75
C ILE A 5 3.18 5.80 -3.25
N ALA A 6 4.44 5.55 -3.63
CA ALA A 6 4.82 5.38 -5.03
C ALA A 6 4.13 4.12 -5.58
N LEU A 7 3.41 4.28 -6.68
CA LEU A 7 2.71 3.18 -7.34
C LEU A 7 3.64 2.56 -8.37
N LEU A 8 3.77 1.23 -8.32
CA LEU A 8 4.36 0.47 -9.40
C LEU A 8 3.29 0.24 -10.46
N GLY A 9 3.61 0.57 -11.71
CA GLY A 9 2.72 0.32 -12.84
C GLY A 9 2.55 -1.19 -13.12
N PRO A 10 1.48 -1.58 -13.84
CA PRO A 10 1.33 -2.94 -14.35
C PRO A 10 2.54 -3.37 -15.19
N LYS A 11 2.86 -4.67 -15.19
CA LYS A 11 3.94 -5.21 -16.03
C LYS A 11 3.64 -4.93 -17.51
N GLY A 12 4.58 -4.31 -18.19
CA GLY A 12 4.47 -3.94 -19.61
C GLY A 12 3.94 -2.53 -19.86
N ASP A 13 3.63 -1.76 -18.82
CA ASP A 13 3.38 -0.32 -18.94
C ASP A 13 4.66 0.44 -18.57
N GLU A 14 5.26 1.09 -19.56
CA GLU A 14 6.54 1.81 -19.43
C GLU A 14 6.36 3.28 -19.01
N GLU A 15 5.12 3.71 -18.75
CA GLU A 15 4.84 5.06 -18.25
C GLU A 15 5.31 5.22 -16.79
N GLU A 16 6.44 5.92 -16.63
CA GLU A 16 6.95 6.33 -15.33
C GLU A 16 6.89 7.86 -15.16
N PRO A 17 6.27 8.38 -14.08
CA PRO A 17 5.58 7.64 -13.02
C PRO A 17 4.22 7.08 -13.48
N PHE A 18 3.77 5.98 -12.87
CA PHE A 18 2.46 5.42 -13.15
C PHE A 18 1.32 6.35 -12.74
N GLU A 19 0.43 6.66 -13.69
CA GLU A 19 -0.72 7.54 -13.49
C GLU A 19 -2.04 6.84 -13.85
N TRP A 20 -2.94 6.73 -12.88
CA TRP A 20 -4.23 6.04 -13.05
C TRP A 20 -5.08 6.64 -14.19
N ASP A 21 -5.11 7.97 -14.31
CA ASP A 21 -5.96 8.62 -15.31
C ASP A 21 -5.51 8.30 -16.75
N SER A 22 -4.21 8.24 -17.00
CA SER A 22 -3.64 7.85 -18.30
C SER A 22 -3.93 6.38 -18.59
N PHE A 23 -3.65 5.50 -17.61
CA PHE A 23 -3.85 4.06 -17.74
C PHE A 23 -5.32 3.69 -18.01
N LEU A 24 -6.27 4.28 -17.28
CA LEU A 24 -7.69 4.00 -17.45
C LEU A 24 -8.21 4.52 -18.80
N LYS A 25 -7.73 5.67 -19.27
CA LYS A 25 -8.06 6.17 -20.63
C LYS A 25 -7.53 5.25 -21.73
N LYS A 26 -6.30 4.74 -21.60
CA LYS A 26 -5.65 3.84 -22.56
C LYS A 26 -6.37 2.48 -22.64
N THR A 27 -6.82 1.96 -21.50
CA THR A 27 -7.40 0.60 -21.40
C THR A 27 -8.92 0.56 -21.47
N ASN A 28 -9.60 1.70 -21.29
CA ASN A 28 -11.05 1.81 -21.11
C ASN A 28 -11.58 0.98 -19.93
N TYR A 29 -10.74 0.67 -18.94
CA TYR A 29 -11.17 -0.01 -17.73
C TYR A 29 -11.88 0.94 -16.77
N ILE A 30 -12.76 0.36 -15.96
CA ILE A 30 -13.53 1.08 -14.95
C ILE A 30 -12.92 0.78 -13.57
N PRO A 31 -12.55 1.80 -12.78
CA PRO A 31 -12.05 1.58 -11.42
C PRO A 31 -13.14 1.00 -10.54
N ALA A 32 -12.77 0.06 -9.66
CA ALA A 32 -13.71 -0.51 -8.69
C ALA A 32 -14.31 0.61 -7.81
N PRO A 33 -15.65 0.62 -7.60
CA PRO A 33 -16.30 1.60 -6.74
C PRO A 33 -15.74 1.59 -5.31
N ARG A 34 -15.65 2.76 -4.68
CA ARG A 34 -15.09 2.90 -3.33
C ARG A 34 -15.81 2.06 -2.26
N HIS A 35 -17.13 1.88 -2.40
CA HIS A 35 -17.93 1.12 -1.43
C HIS A 35 -17.70 -0.40 -1.48
N PHE A 36 -16.93 -0.90 -2.46
CA PHE A 36 -16.45 -2.29 -2.45
C PHE A 36 -15.30 -2.50 -1.45
N PHE A 37 -14.71 -1.41 -0.96
CA PHE A 37 -13.61 -1.46 -0.02
C PHE A 37 -14.10 -1.00 1.36
N ASP A 38 -14.04 -1.90 2.34
CA ASP A 38 -14.26 -1.55 3.74
C ASP A 38 -13.03 -0.81 4.27
N GLN A 39 -13.08 0.53 4.19
CA GLN A 39 -12.09 1.38 4.81
C GLN A 39 -12.44 1.50 6.29
N ALA A 40 -11.84 0.65 7.13
CA ALA A 40 -11.89 0.81 8.57
C ALA A 40 -11.35 2.19 8.96
N THR A 41 -12.25 3.15 9.19
CA THR A 41 -11.97 4.54 9.56
C THR A 41 -11.59 4.67 11.04
N SER A 42 -12.00 3.72 11.86
CA SER A 42 -11.73 3.66 13.29
C SER A 42 -10.75 2.54 13.59
N SER A 43 -9.46 2.82 13.47
CA SER A 43 -8.46 1.95 14.05
C SER A 43 -7.64 2.80 15.01
N ASN A 44 -7.83 2.57 16.31
CA ASN A 44 -6.98 3.10 17.39
C ASN A 44 -5.58 2.47 17.32
N VAL A 45 -4.96 2.52 16.14
CA VAL A 45 -3.67 1.91 15.85
C VAL A 45 -2.64 2.81 16.51
N SER A 46 -2.09 2.31 17.62
CA SER A 46 -1.17 3.06 18.47
C SER A 46 0.29 2.98 17.98
N PHE A 47 0.52 2.56 16.74
CA PHE A 47 1.87 2.55 16.16
C PHE A 47 2.34 3.95 15.80
N LYS A 48 3.64 4.17 15.97
CA LYS A 48 4.34 5.39 15.55
C LYS A 48 5.60 4.98 14.82
N ALA A 49 6.00 5.78 13.84
CA ALA A 49 7.28 5.60 13.17
C ALA A 49 8.43 5.60 14.20
N GLY A 50 9.37 4.67 14.04
CA GLY A 50 10.50 4.46 14.95
C GLY A 50 10.25 3.43 16.06
N MET A 51 9.01 2.97 16.28
CA MET A 51 8.75 1.85 17.21
C MET A 51 9.44 0.58 16.71
N ARG A 52 9.99 -0.21 17.65
CA ARG A 52 10.65 -1.50 17.37
C ARG A 52 9.76 -2.65 17.82
N LEU A 53 9.73 -3.73 17.04
CA LEU A 53 8.91 -4.92 17.29
C LEU A 53 9.55 -6.14 16.63
N GLU A 54 8.99 -7.33 16.85
CA GLU A 54 9.34 -8.54 16.11
C GLU A 54 8.29 -8.81 15.02
N ALA A 55 8.73 -9.12 13.80
CA ALA A 55 7.86 -9.38 12.65
C ALA A 55 8.35 -10.59 11.85
N ILE A 56 7.40 -11.33 11.26
CA ILE A 56 7.71 -12.45 10.36
C ILE A 56 8.22 -11.92 9.02
N ASP A 57 9.29 -12.51 8.49
CA ASP A 57 9.76 -12.21 7.13
C ASP A 57 8.78 -12.77 6.09
N GLN A 58 8.23 -11.92 5.23
CA GLN A 58 7.27 -12.35 4.21
C GLN A 58 7.88 -13.25 3.12
N ASN A 59 9.19 -13.16 2.89
CA ASN A 59 9.91 -14.03 1.95
C ASN A 59 10.29 -15.37 2.59
N GLN A 60 10.44 -15.40 3.92
CA GLN A 60 10.80 -16.59 4.70
C GLN A 60 9.93 -16.67 5.96
N LYS A 61 8.72 -17.23 5.81
CA LYS A 61 7.65 -17.16 6.83
C LYS A 61 7.96 -17.88 8.16
N ASP A 62 9.01 -18.70 8.19
CA ASP A 62 9.46 -19.43 9.38
C ASP A 62 10.43 -18.61 10.24
N ILE A 63 10.77 -17.38 9.84
CA ILE A 63 11.73 -16.53 10.53
C ILE A 63 11.02 -15.32 11.14
N LEU A 64 11.22 -15.12 12.45
CA LEU A 64 10.83 -13.94 13.20
C LEU A 64 12.04 -13.00 13.38
N CYS A 65 11.91 -11.75 12.97
CA CYS A 65 13.02 -10.78 12.90
C CYS A 65 12.73 -9.51 13.72
N PRO A 66 13.75 -8.90 14.32
CA PRO A 66 13.65 -7.52 14.81
C PRO A 66 13.36 -6.56 13.65
N ALA A 67 12.35 -5.71 13.81
CA ALA A 67 11.88 -4.76 12.81
C ALA A 67 11.56 -3.40 13.43
N THR A 68 11.42 -2.39 12.56
CA THR A 68 11.10 -1.01 12.94
C THR A 68 9.94 -0.50 12.10
N VAL A 69 8.94 0.12 12.74
CA VAL A 69 7.84 0.80 12.05
C VAL A 69 8.40 1.99 11.29
N LYS A 70 8.39 1.92 9.95
CA LYS A 70 8.91 3.00 9.09
C LYS A 70 7.91 4.12 8.87
N ALA A 71 6.63 3.78 8.69
CA ALA A 71 5.55 4.73 8.44
C ALA A 71 4.21 4.14 8.90
N VAL A 72 3.21 5.00 9.09
CA VAL A 72 1.82 4.62 9.40
C VAL A 72 0.90 5.35 8.43
N LYS A 73 0.05 4.62 7.71
CA LYS A 73 -0.88 5.11 6.68
C LYS A 73 -2.27 4.52 6.92
N GLY A 74 -2.96 5.04 7.93
CA GLY A 74 -4.20 4.44 8.43
C GLY A 74 -3.89 3.14 9.17
N ARG A 75 -4.42 2.02 8.69
CA ARG A 75 -4.13 0.66 9.19
C ARG A 75 -2.99 -0.05 8.47
N LEU A 76 -2.28 0.67 7.59
CA LEU A 76 -1.11 0.19 6.85
C LEU A 76 0.18 0.70 7.49
#